data_AF-A0A8J8E3J1-F1
#
_entry.id   AF-A0A8J8E3J1-F1
#
_cell.length_a   1.000
_cell.length_b   1.000
_cell.length_c   1.000
_cell.angle_alpha   90.00
_cell.angle_beta   90.00
_cell.angle_gamma   90.00
#
_symmetry.space_group_name_H-M   'P 1'
#
loop_
_entity.id
_entity.type
_entity.pdbx_description
1 polymer ?
#
loop_
_entity_poly.entity_id
_entity_poly.type
_entity_poly.pdbx_seq_one_letter_code
_entity_poly.pdbx_strand_id
1 'polypeptide(L)'
;MGFMDALKNATSNFVKSIRHKEFKLRAGELAEKWNVLSRYRPEIKIRTGNRDWWWEISRVYVAEKEVGLIRRSKVKRVFIEYIERYEDYYDEDEEEERGWFDYRRESDIVKMDKDPNDKVEIRLTLANYEKMLEREGEILK
;
A
#
# COMPACT_ATOMS: atom_id res chain seq x y z
N MET A 1 14.08 36.73 6.33
CA MET A 1 13.51 35.37 6.42
C MET A 1 12.33 35.30 5.45
N GLY A 2 12.42 35.00 4.16
CA GLY A 2 13.46 34.37 3.34
C GLY A 2 12.73 33.46 2.36
N PHE A 3 12.18 34.00 1.28
CA PHE A 3 11.41 33.24 0.27
C PHE A 3 12.17 31.99 -0.24
N MET A 4 13.51 32.08 -0.31
CA MET A 4 14.38 30.93 -0.59
C MET A 4 14.34 29.82 0.48
N ASP A 5 14.19 30.15 1.76
CA ASP A 5 14.08 29.15 2.83
C ASP A 5 12.73 28.43 2.76
N ALA A 6 11.66 29.16 2.40
CA ALA A 6 10.35 28.55 2.15
C ALA A 6 10.38 27.60 0.94
N LEU A 7 11.05 27.99 -0.15
CA LEU A 7 11.26 27.12 -1.32
C LEU A 7 12.07 25.88 -0.97
N LYS A 8 13.21 26.02 -0.28
CA LYS A 8 14.03 24.87 0.14
C LYS A 8 13.26 23.90 1.03
N ASN A 9 12.47 24.41 1.97
CA ASN A 9 11.62 23.58 2.82
C ASN A 9 10.51 22.88 2.00
N ALA A 10 9.92 23.55 1.02
CA ALA A 10 8.93 22.97 0.12
C ALA A 10 9.55 21.87 -0.76
N THR A 11 10.74 22.09 -1.33
CA THR A 11 11.44 21.08 -2.16
C THR A 11 11.86 19.88 -1.31
N SER A 12 12.35 20.09 -0.08
CA SER A 12 12.70 19.01 0.85
C SER A 12 11.50 18.14 1.20
N ASN A 13 10.35 18.76 1.51
CA ASN A 13 9.10 18.04 1.77
C ASN A 13 8.60 17.27 0.55
N PHE A 14 8.75 17.83 -0.65
CA PHE A 14 8.39 17.17 -1.90
C PHE A 14 9.27 15.93 -2.19
N VAL A 15 10.57 16.02 -1.95
CA VAL A 15 11.47 14.86 -2.09
C VAL A 15 11.12 13.77 -1.08
N LYS A 16 10.75 14.13 0.15
CA LYS A 16 10.31 13.18 1.18
C LYS A 16 8.95 12.53 0.87
N SER A 17 8.07 13.19 0.10
CA SER A 17 6.82 12.58 -0.35
C SER A 17 7.01 11.58 -1.49
N ILE A 18 8.13 11.65 -2.23
CA ILE A 18 8.42 10.73 -3.35
C ILE A 18 9.29 9.56 -2.89
N ARG A 19 10.21 9.78 -1.94
CA ARG A 19 11.04 8.71 -1.40
C ARG A 19 10.24 7.80 -0.49
N HIS A 20 10.42 6.50 -0.67
CA HIS A 20 9.76 5.48 0.14
C HIS A 20 10.77 4.77 1.04
N LYS A 21 10.30 4.35 2.21
CA LYS A 21 11.01 3.42 3.09
C LYS A 21 10.23 2.11 3.10
N GLU A 22 10.92 1.03 2.77
CA GLU A 22 10.36 -0.32 2.69
C GLU A 22 10.59 -1.07 4.00
N PHE A 23 9.63 -1.93 4.35
CA PHE A 23 9.64 -2.75 5.55
C PHE A 23 9.17 -4.16 5.20
N LYS A 24 9.76 -5.16 5.87
CA LYS A 24 9.32 -6.55 5.77
C LYS A 24 8.84 -7.00 7.14
N LEU A 25 7.60 -7.44 7.22
CA LEU A 25 6.97 -7.90 8.47
C LEU A 25 6.08 -9.11 8.20
N ARG A 26 5.66 -9.80 9.26
CA ARG A 26 4.69 -10.88 9.13
C ARG A 26 3.30 -10.31 8.91
N ALA A 27 2.45 -11.03 8.18
CA ALA A 27 1.07 -10.60 7.93
C ALA A 27 0.28 -10.44 9.23
N GLY A 28 0.54 -11.30 10.23
CA GLY A 28 -0.04 -11.17 11.56
C GLY A 28 0.35 -9.86 12.26
N GLU A 29 1.62 -9.49 12.20
CA GLU A 29 2.12 -8.23 12.77
C GLU A 29 1.53 -7.01 12.05
N LEU A 30 1.35 -7.10 10.73
CA LEU A 30 0.68 -6.06 9.95
C LEU A 30 -0.76 -5.87 10.41
N ALA A 31 -1.49 -6.96 10.64
CA ALA A 31 -2.88 -6.91 11.12
C ALA A 31 -2.99 -6.33 12.53
N GLU A 32 -2.07 -6.68 13.44
CA GLU A 32 -2.03 -6.14 14.80
C GLU A 32 -1.76 -4.63 14.81
N LYS A 33 -0.85 -4.16 13.94
CA LYS A 33 -0.43 -2.76 13.85
C LYS A 33 -1.32 -1.92 12.92
N TRP A 34 -2.30 -2.52 12.24
CA TRP A 34 -3.08 -1.88 11.17
C TRP A 34 -3.83 -0.62 11.61
N ASN A 35 -4.41 -0.63 12.80
CA ASN A 35 -5.18 0.52 13.32
C ASN A 35 -4.34 1.80 13.39
N VAL A 36 -3.04 1.66 13.60
CA VAL A 36 -2.09 2.78 13.61
C VAL A 36 -1.57 3.03 12.20
N LEU A 37 -1.09 1.99 11.52
CA LEU A 37 -0.46 2.09 10.21
C LEU A 37 -1.38 2.66 9.12
N SER A 38 -2.68 2.31 9.14
CA SER A 38 -3.67 2.77 8.15
C SER A 38 -3.72 4.30 7.99
N ARG A 39 -3.42 5.06 9.06
CA ARG A 39 -3.38 6.53 9.05
C ARG A 39 -2.28 7.10 8.16
N TYR A 40 -1.28 6.30 7.85
CA TYR A 40 -0.08 6.68 7.11
C TYR A 40 -0.09 6.18 5.66
N ARG A 41 -1.22 5.63 5.20
CA ARG A 41 -1.43 5.12 3.83
C ARG A 41 -0.29 4.22 3.34
N PRO A 42 -0.03 3.10 4.03
CA PRO A 42 0.98 2.14 3.61
C PRO A 42 0.57 1.50 2.28
N GLU A 43 1.58 1.21 1.47
CA GLU A 43 1.42 0.46 0.23
C GLU A 43 2.01 -0.94 0.40
N ILE A 44 1.42 -1.95 -0.23
CA ILE A 44 1.90 -3.33 -0.22
C ILE A 44 2.53 -3.70 -1.56
N LYS A 45 3.63 -4.45 -1.49
CA LYS A 45 4.28 -5.02 -2.66
C LYS A 45 3.50 -6.22 -3.17
N ILE A 46 3.06 -6.17 -4.42
CA ILE A 46 2.41 -7.28 -5.11
C ILE A 46 3.22 -7.62 -6.35
N ARG A 47 3.55 -8.91 -6.50
CA ARG A 47 4.26 -9.42 -7.67
C ARG A 47 3.25 -9.96 -8.66
N THR A 48 3.14 -9.30 -9.81
CA THR A 48 2.27 -9.72 -10.91
C THR A 48 3.17 -10.09 -12.09
N GLY A 49 3.33 -11.40 -12.33
CA GLY A 49 4.29 -11.92 -13.30
C GLY A 49 5.74 -11.61 -12.90
N ASN A 50 6.43 -10.86 -13.77
CA ASN A 50 7.84 -10.46 -13.58
C ASN A 50 8.01 -9.02 -13.07
N ARG A 51 6.92 -8.32 -12.73
CA ARG A 51 6.96 -6.94 -12.23
C ARG A 51 6.46 -6.87 -10.79
N ASP A 52 7.08 -5.99 -10.03
CA ASP A 52 6.69 -5.65 -8.68
C ASP A 52 5.91 -4.33 -8.70
N TRP A 53 4.69 -4.37 -8.16
CA TRP A 53 3.79 -3.23 -8.04
C TRP A 53 3.59 -2.89 -6.57
N TRP A 54 3.26 -1.63 -6.32
CA TRP A 54 2.97 -1.13 -4.98
C TRP A 54 1.58 -0.52 -4.98
N TRP A 55 0.70 -1.07 -4.15
CA TRP A 55 -0.69 -0.68 -4.09
C TRP A 55 -1.08 -0.20 -2.71
N GLU A 56 -1.87 0.87 -2.64
CA GLU A 56 -2.38 1.41 -1.37
C GLU A 56 -3.24 0.36 -0.66
N ILE A 57 -2.88 0.03 0.58
CA ILE A 57 -3.64 -0.91 1.38
C ILE A 57 -4.89 -0.19 1.88
N SER A 58 -6.06 -0.71 1.51
CA SER A 58 -7.34 -0.20 1.97
C SER A 58 -7.70 -0.73 3.36
N ARG A 59 -7.45 -2.02 3.62
CA ARG A 59 -7.87 -2.67 4.86
C ARG A 59 -7.05 -3.92 5.17
N VAL A 60 -6.78 -4.17 6.46
CA VAL A 60 -6.23 -5.44 6.94
C VAL A 60 -7.09 -5.96 8.09
N TYR A 61 -7.41 -7.25 8.07
CA TYR A 61 -8.16 -7.91 9.15
C TYR A 61 -7.85 -9.40 9.26
N VAL A 62 -8.09 -9.97 10.43
CA VAL A 62 -7.95 -11.41 10.69
C VAL A 62 -9.34 -12.04 10.68
N ALA A 63 -9.51 -13.14 9.94
CA ALA A 63 -10.71 -13.95 10.00
C ALA A 63 -10.37 -15.45 9.94
N GLU A 64 -11.24 -16.27 10.52
CA GLU A 64 -11.11 -17.72 10.47
C GLU A 64 -11.63 -18.23 9.12
N LYS A 65 -10.82 -19.02 8.41
CA LYS A 65 -11.21 -19.72 7.18
C LYS A 65 -11.35 -21.20 7.49
N GLU A 66 -12.47 -21.80 7.10
CA GLU A 66 -12.64 -23.25 7.18
C GLU A 66 -11.80 -23.91 6.08
N VAL A 67 -10.96 -24.86 6.47
CA VAL A 67 -10.10 -25.63 5.56
C VAL A 67 -10.30 -27.12 5.86
N GLY A 68 -10.52 -27.92 4.81
CA GLY A 68 -10.65 -29.37 4.88
C GLY A 68 -11.98 -29.90 4.33
N LEU A 69 -11.92 -30.83 3.38
CA LEU A 69 -13.08 -31.50 2.78
C LEU A 69 -13.72 -32.55 3.70
N ILE A 70 -12.98 -33.10 4.68
CA ILE A 70 -13.40 -34.26 5.49
C ILE A 70 -13.45 -33.96 6.99
N ARG A 71 -12.51 -33.15 7.52
CA ARG A 71 -12.58 -32.55 8.87
C ARG A 71 -12.43 -31.05 8.72
N ARG A 72 -13.47 -30.30 9.09
CA ARG A 72 -13.46 -28.83 9.04
C ARG A 72 -12.56 -28.32 10.16
N SER A 73 -11.38 -27.84 9.80
CA SER A 73 -10.49 -27.14 10.72
C SER A 73 -10.57 -25.64 10.44
N LYS A 74 -10.73 -24.84 11.49
CA LYS A 74 -10.69 -23.38 11.39
C LYS A 74 -9.24 -22.93 11.51
N VAL A 75 -8.75 -22.23 10.49
CA VAL A 75 -7.40 -21.65 10.49
C VAL A 75 -7.52 -20.14 10.41
N LYS A 76 -6.77 -19.43 11.27
CA LYS A 76 -6.69 -17.97 11.23
C LYS A 76 -5.95 -17.54 9.96
N ARG A 77 -6.56 -16.65 9.18
CA ARG A 77 -5.96 -16.03 7.98
C ARG A 77 -5.98 -14.52 8.13
N VAL A 78 -4.97 -13.88 7.57
CA VAL A 78 -4.92 -12.43 7.44
C VAL A 78 -5.40 -12.07 6.03
N PHE A 79 -6.36 -11.17 5.95
CA PHE A 79 -6.87 -10.63 4.71
C PHE A 79 -6.37 -9.20 4.54
N ILE A 80 -5.78 -8.94 3.38
CA ILE A 80 -5.24 -7.64 2.99
C ILE A 80 -5.99 -7.20 1.73
N GLU A 81 -6.74 -6.12 1.85
CA GLU A 81 -7.46 -5.47 0.75
C GLU A 81 -6.64 -4.28 0.27
N TYR A 82 -6.37 -4.20 -1.02
CA TYR A 82 -5.60 -3.13 -1.65
C TYR A 82 -6.30 -2.63 -2.91
N ILE A 83 -6.00 -1.39 -3.30
CA ILE A 83 -6.62 -0.73 -4.44
C ILE A 83 -5.66 -0.84 -5.63
N GLU A 84 -6.02 -1.63 -6.63
CA GLU A 84 -5.33 -1.60 -7.91
C GLU A 84 -5.82 -0.39 -8.71
N ARG A 85 -4.88 0.44 -9.16
CA ARG A 85 -5.15 1.54 -10.07
C ARG A 85 -4.50 1.19 -11.40
N TYR A 86 -5.30 0.78 -12.36
CA TYR A 86 -4.85 0.62 -13.72
C TYR A 86 -4.62 2.03 -14.30
N GLU A 87 -3.35 2.42 -14.43
CA GLU A 87 -2.99 3.46 -15.39
C GLU A 87 -3.06 2.78 -16.76
N ASP A 88 -4.09 3.11 -17.54
CA ASP A 88 -4.04 2.89 -18.98
C ASP A 88 -2.87 3.74 -19.50
N TYR A 89 -1.70 3.12 -19.63
CA TYR A 89 -0.60 3.67 -20.41
C TYR A 89 -1.07 3.66 -21.87
N TYR A 90 -1.69 4.76 -22.30
CA TYR A 90 -1.73 5.07 -23.72
C TYR A 90 -0.28 5.33 -24.13
N ASP A 91 0.27 4.43 -24.95
CA ASP A 91 1.43 4.77 -25.79
C ASP A 91 1.03 6.04 -26.57
N GLU A 92 1.76 7.10 -26.34
CA GLU A 92 1.51 8.47 -26.79
C GLU A 92 1.85 8.64 -28.29
N ASP A 93 1.40 7.72 -29.15
CA ASP A 93 1.71 7.68 -30.60
C ASP A 93 0.49 7.39 -31.50
N GLU A 94 -0.74 7.55 -31.01
CA GLU A 94 -1.95 7.61 -31.86
C GLU A 94 -2.84 8.79 -31.44
N GLU A 95 -2.37 10.01 -31.72
CA GLU A 95 -3.27 11.14 -31.98
C GLU A 95 -4.05 10.84 -33.26
N GLU A 96 -5.30 10.40 -33.14
CA GLU A 96 -6.44 11.01 -33.86
C GLU A 96 -7.76 10.27 -33.54
N GLU A 97 -8.80 11.07 -33.26
CA GLU A 97 -10.23 10.71 -33.33
C GLU A 97 -10.82 9.72 -32.31
N ARG A 98 -10.78 10.01 -30.98
CA ARG A 98 -11.86 9.54 -30.09
C ARG A 98 -12.34 10.64 -29.13
N GLY A 99 -13.60 11.01 -29.31
CA GLY A 99 -14.28 12.06 -28.57
C GLY A 99 -14.35 11.80 -27.07
N TRP A 100 -14.64 12.87 -26.32
CA TRP A 100 -15.04 13.03 -24.91
C TRP A 100 -15.51 11.77 -24.14
N PHE A 101 -14.70 10.73 -24.05
CA PHE A 101 -14.97 9.58 -23.21
C PHE A 101 -14.52 9.92 -21.79
N ASP A 102 -15.51 9.92 -20.91
CA ASP A 102 -15.39 10.06 -19.47
C ASP A 102 -14.46 8.95 -18.95
N TYR A 103 -13.16 9.24 -18.82
CA TYR A 103 -12.16 8.33 -18.25
C TYR A 103 -12.46 8.11 -16.77
N ARG A 104 -13.45 7.27 -16.46
CA ARG A 104 -13.64 6.74 -15.13
C ARG A 104 -12.47 5.81 -14.84
N ARG A 105 -11.54 6.27 -13.99
CA ARG A 105 -10.57 5.41 -13.30
C ARG A 105 -11.33 4.29 -12.60
N GLU A 106 -11.40 3.10 -13.19
CA GLU A 106 -11.81 1.91 -12.47
C GLU A 106 -10.72 1.58 -11.44
N SER A 107 -11.11 1.61 -10.18
CA SER A 107 -10.26 1.21 -9.05
C SER A 107 -10.90 -0.02 -8.45
N ASP A 108 -10.24 -1.17 -8.60
CA ASP A 108 -10.71 -2.42 -8.04
C ASP A 108 -10.11 -2.65 -6.66
N ILE A 109 -10.98 -3.01 -5.71
CA ILE A 109 -10.54 -3.47 -4.39
C ILE A 109 -10.22 -4.96 -4.51
N VAL A 110 -8.93 -5.29 -4.52
CA VAL A 110 -8.45 -6.67 -4.60
C VAL A 110 -8.15 -7.19 -3.20
N LYS A 111 -8.56 -8.44 -2.94
CA LYS A 111 -8.40 -9.10 -1.64
C LYS A 111 -7.37 -10.23 -1.73
N MET A 112 -6.32 -10.14 -0.93
CA MET A 112 -5.30 -11.17 -0.77
C MET A 112 -5.44 -11.87 0.57
N ASP A 113 -5.27 -13.20 0.58
CA ASP A 113 -5.22 -14.00 1.81
C ASP A 113 -3.79 -14.48 2.11
N LYS A 114 -3.39 -14.32 3.38
CA LYS A 114 -2.05 -14.68 3.87
C LYS A 114 -2.13 -15.47 5.15
N ASP A 115 -1.17 -16.36 5.35
CA ASP A 115 -0.93 -16.94 6.66
C ASP A 115 -0.41 -15.84 7.61
N PRO A 116 -0.78 -15.83 8.90
CA PRO A 116 -0.21 -14.88 9.85
C PRO A 116 1.32 -14.86 9.88
N ASN A 117 1.99 -15.97 9.54
CA ASN A 117 3.46 -16.04 9.50
C ASN A 117 4.07 -15.68 8.14
N ASP A 118 3.25 -15.49 7.09
CA ASP A 118 3.75 -15.10 5.78
C ASP A 118 4.39 -13.72 5.87
N LYS A 119 5.53 -13.55 5.19
CA LYS A 119 6.19 -12.25 5.06
C LYS A 119 5.47 -11.41 4.01
N VAL A 120 5.20 -10.17 4.36
CA VAL A 120 4.69 -9.14 3.47
C VAL A 120 5.66 -7.96 3.45
N GLU A 121 5.79 -7.33 2.30
CA GLU A 121 6.60 -6.13 2.14
C GLU A 121 5.67 -4.94 1.99
N ILE A 122 5.82 -3.95 2.86
CA ILE A 122 5.08 -2.70 2.79
C ILE A 122 6.05 -1.53 2.64
N ARG A 123 5.56 -0.41 2.12
CA ARG A 123 6.33 0.82 2.13
C ARG A 123 5.48 2.00 2.58
N LEU A 124 6.17 3.01 3.10
CA LEU A 124 5.63 4.31 3.47
C LEU A 124 6.46 5.39 2.78
N THR A 125 5.85 6.50 2.43
CA THR A 125 6.63 7.69 2.07
C THR A 125 7.48 8.11 3.28
N LEU A 126 8.67 8.66 3.05
CA LEU A 126 9.54 9.12 4.14
C LEU A 126 8.82 10.15 5.01
N ALA A 127 8.04 11.03 4.40
CA ALA A 127 7.22 12.00 5.14
C ALA A 127 6.22 11.32 6.10
N ASN A 128 5.56 10.25 5.67
CA ASN A 128 4.62 9.53 6.52
C ASN A 128 5.34 8.70 7.58
N TYR A 129 6.50 8.12 7.25
CA TYR A 129 7.33 7.39 8.19
C TYR A 129 7.88 8.30 9.32
N GLU A 130 8.39 9.48 8.98
CA GLU A 130 8.86 10.47 9.97
C GLU A 130 7.70 10.91 10.88
N LYS A 131 6.53 11.24 10.31
CA LYS A 131 5.33 11.57 11.10
C LYS A 131 4.88 10.43 12.01
N MET A 132 5.05 9.19 11.58
CA MET A 132 4.76 8.01 12.39
C MET A 132 5.74 7.89 13.55
N LEU A 133 7.04 8.04 13.29
CA LEU A 133 8.07 8.01 14.32
C LEU A 133 7.87 9.11 15.37
N GLU A 134 7.54 10.33 14.96
CA GLU A 134 7.33 11.46 15.86
C GLU A 134 6.12 11.27 16.80
N ARG A 135 5.06 10.61 16.33
CA ARG A 135 3.80 10.47 17.07
C ARG A 135 3.69 9.18 17.86
N GLU A 136 4.12 8.07 17.27
CA GLU A 136 3.86 6.71 17.74
C GLU A 136 5.16 5.98 18.14
N GLY A 137 6.33 6.53 17.78
CA GLY A 137 7.62 5.86 17.95
C GLY A 137 7.89 4.79 16.90
N GLU A 138 8.89 3.93 17.17
CA GLU A 138 9.35 2.90 16.23
C GLU A 138 8.45 1.65 16.28
N ILE A 139 7.29 1.71 15.62
CA ILE A 139 6.33 0.59 15.58
C ILE A 139 6.65 -0.47 14.50
N LEU A 140 7.49 -0.15 13.53
CA LEU A 140 7.87 -1.01 12.38
C LEU A 140 9.24 -1.69 12.53
N LYS A 141 9.68 -1.93 13.77
CA LYS A 141 10.94 -2.63 14.06
C LYS A 141 10.89 -4.10 13.67
#